data_AF-A0A378N9X7-F1
#
_entry.id   AF-A0A378N9X7-F1
#
_cell.length_a   1.000
_cell.length_b   1.000
_cell.length_c   1.000
_cell.angle_alpha   90.00
_cell.angle_beta   90.00
_cell.angle_gamma   90.00
#
_symmetry.space_group_name_H-M   'P 1'
#
loop_
_entity.id
_entity.type
_entity.pdbx_description
1 polymer ?
#
loop_
_entity_poly.entity_id
_entity_poly.type
_entity_poly.pdbx_seq_one_letter_code
_entity_poly.pdbx_strand_id
1 'polypeptide(L)' 'MLLQNIAQSITHNHPECELIVLLIDERPEEVTEMQRTVRGEVIASTFDEPATRHVQVAEMVIEKAKRS' A
#
# COMPACT_ATOMS: atom_id res chain seq x y z
N MET A 1 4.71 -2.90 -11.87
CA MET A 1 4.32 -2.03 -13.01
C MET A 1 2.81 -1.76 -13.11
N LEU A 2 1.91 -2.76 -13.21
CA LEU A 2 0.47 -2.49 -13.35
C LEU A 2 -0.13 -1.74 -12.14
N LEU A 3 0.16 -2.18 -10.91
CA LEU A 3 -0.32 -1.53 -9.69
C LEU A 3 0.14 -0.07 -9.57
N GLN A 4 1.39 0.22 -9.93
CA GLN A 4 1.91 1.60 -9.95
C GLN A 4 1.14 2.47 -10.94
N ASN A 5 0.87 1.96 -12.16
CA ASN A 5 0.11 2.70 -13.17
C ASN A 5 -1.33 2.98 -12.71
N ILE A 6 -1.96 2.02 -12.03
CA ILE A 6 -3.29 2.21 -11.44
C ILE A 6 -3.24 3.30 -10.36
N ALA A 7 -2.29 3.20 -9.42
CA ALA A 7 -2.11 4.17 -8.34
C ALA A 7 -1.87 5.59 -8.90
N GLN A 8 -0.98 5.73 -9.88
CA GLN A 8 -0.73 7.01 -10.55
C GLN A 8 -1.99 7.55 -11.25
N SER A 9 -2.72 6.70 -11.97
CA SER A 9 -3.95 7.09 -12.65
C SER A 9 -5.02 7.55 -11.66
N ILE A 10 -5.17 6.89 -10.52
CA ILE A 10 -6.10 7.32 -9.46
C ILE A 10 -5.67 8.69 -8.92
N THR A 11 -4.41 8.85 -8.52
CA THR A 11 -3.93 10.11 -7.94
C THR A 11 -4.00 11.30 -8.91
N HIS A 12 -3.92 11.04 -10.21
CA HIS A 12 -4.03 12.08 -11.23
C HIS A 12 -5.48 12.46 -11.53
N ASN A 13 -6.34 11.46 -11.73
CA ASN A 13 -7.71 11.68 -12.17
C ASN A 13 -8.70 11.96 -11.03
N HIS A 14 -8.39 11.47 -9.83
CA HIS A 14 -9.21 11.55 -8.63
C HIS A 14 -8.38 12.00 -7.41
N PRO A 15 -7.86 13.24 -7.41
CA PRO A 15 -7.04 13.77 -6.32
C PRO A 15 -7.80 13.90 -4.99
N GLU A 16 -9.12 13.84 -5.00
CA GLU A 16 -9.99 13.81 -3.82
C GLU A 16 -10.01 12.45 -3.11
N CYS A 17 -9.58 11.37 -3.78
CA CYS A 17 -9.57 10.04 -3.18
C CYS A 17 -8.35 9.87 -2.26
N GLU A 18 -8.58 9.36 -1.05
CA GLU A 18 -7.50 8.87 -0.20
C GLU A 18 -6.96 7.55 -0.74
N LEU A 19 -5.73 7.56 -1.28
CA LEU A 19 -5.07 6.36 -1.80
C LEU A 19 -4.17 5.72 -0.73
N ILE A 20 -4.53 4.50 -0.33
CA ILE A 20 -3.70 3.62 0.50
C ILE A 20 -3.26 2.42 -0.34
N VAL A 21 -1.95 2.17 -0.40
CA VAL A 21 -1.36 0.97 -1.02
C VAL A 21 -0.83 0.07 0.09
N LEU A 22 -1.45 -1.09 0.27
CA LEU A 22 -1.02 -2.12 1.21
C LEU A 22 -0.25 -3.21 0.47
N LEU A 23 0.99 -3.48 0.91
CA LEU A 23 1.84 -4.56 0.39
C LEU A 23 2.11 -5.60 1.48
N ILE A 24 1.83 -6.86 1.21
CA ILE A 24 1.99 -7.97 2.17
C ILE A 24 2.83 -9.06 1.51
N ASP A 25 3.81 -9.59 2.25
CA ASP A 25 4.67 -10.68 1.81
C ASP A 25 5.47 -10.36 0.52
N GLU A 26 5.68 -9.07 0.25
CA GLU A 26 6.42 -8.57 -0.91
C GLU A 26 7.91 -8.36 -0.58
N ARG A 27 8.74 -8.26 -1.63
CA ARG A 27 10.17 -8.02 -1.45
C ARG A 27 10.48 -6.57 -1.04
N PRO A 28 11.50 -6.33 -0.19
CA PRO A 28 11.88 -4.99 0.23
C PRO A 28 12.17 -4.02 -0.92
N GLU A 29 12.76 -4.50 -2.03
CA GLU A 29 13.03 -3.69 -3.21
C GLU A 29 11.75 -3.23 -3.93
N GLU A 30 10.72 -4.09 -3.99
CA GLU A 30 9.43 -3.78 -4.61
C GLU A 30 8.64 -2.79 -3.73
N VAL A 31 8.72 -2.94 -2.40
CA VAL A 31 8.16 -1.97 -1.45
C VAL A 31 8.84 -0.60 -1.61
N THR A 32 10.17 -0.58 -1.69
CA THR A 32 10.95 0.65 -1.86
C THR A 32 10.60 1.34 -3.18
N GLU A 33 10.41 0.58 -4.25
CA GLU A 33 9.99 1.10 -5.55
C GLU A 33 8.59 1.73 -5.47
N MET A 34 7.64 1.06 -4.80
CA MET A 34 6.28 1.56 -4.63
C MET A 34 6.25 2.87 -3.84
N GLN A 35 6.99 2.93 -2.73
CA GLN A 35 7.10 4.13 -1.87
C GLN A 35 7.65 5.34 -2.61
N ARG A 36 8.55 5.14 -3.57
CA ARG A 36 9.13 6.23 -4.39
C ARG A 36 8.21 6.66 -5.53
N THR A 37 7.37 5.77 -6.03
CA THR A 37 6.63 5.96 -7.28
C THR A 37 5.21 6.45 -7.07
N VAL A 38 4.55 6.03 -5.99
CA VAL A 38 3.14 6.33 -5.73
C VAL A 38 2.99 7.56 -4.83
N ARG A 39 2.12 8.48 -5.23
CA ARG A 39 1.71 9.63 -4.42
C ARG A 39 0.51 9.26 -3.54
N GLY A 40 0.78 8.57 -2.45
CA GLY A 40 -0.23 8.12 -1.50
C GLY A 40 0.41 7.49 -0.27
N GLU A 41 -0.40 6.97 0.62
CA GLU A 41 0.10 6.25 1.78
C GLU A 41 0.48 4.82 1.37
N VAL A 42 1.74 4.44 1.58
CA VAL A 42 2.23 3.09 1.30
C VAL A 42 2.55 2.41 2.61
N ILE A 43 1.80 1.35 2.94
CA ILE A 43 1.95 0.54 4.14
C ILE A 43 2.40 -0.85 3.71
N ALA A 44 3.41 -1.41 4.36
CA ALA A 44 3.96 -2.71 3.96
C ALA A 44 4.28 -3.61 5.16
N SER A 45 4.19 -4.92 4.92
CA SER A 45 4.80 -5.98 5.73
C SER A 45 5.55 -6.90 4.76
N THR A 46 6.87 -6.82 4.76
CA THR A 46 7.76 -7.58 3.85
C THR A 46 7.80 -9.07 4.18
N PHE A 47 8.28 -9.90 3.24
CA PHE A 47 8.29 -11.38 3.36
C PHE A 47 9.05 -11.95 4.58
N ASP A 48 9.93 -11.17 5.19
CA ASP A 48 10.73 -11.56 6.35
C ASP A 48 9.98 -11.40 7.68
N GLU A 49 8.80 -10.77 7.66
CA GLU A 49 7.91 -10.64 8.81
C GLU A 49 7.03 -11.89 8.99
N PRO A 50 6.64 -12.26 10.23
CA PRO A 50 5.77 -13.42 10.46
C PRO A 50 4.35 -13.18 9.93
N ALA A 51 3.65 -14.26 9.55
CA ALA A 51 2.27 -14.19 9.05
C ALA A 51 1.30 -13.46 10.00
N THR A 52 1.52 -13.54 11.33
CA THR A 52 0.74 -12.78 12.33
C THR A 52 0.88 -11.27 12.15
N ARG A 53 2.06 -10.79 11.75
CA ARG A 53 2.31 -9.38 11.45
C ARG A 53 1.55 -8.97 10.18
N HIS A 54 1.56 -9.80 9.14
CA HIS A 54 0.83 -9.53 7.90
C HIS A 54 -0.67 -9.31 8.18
N VAL A 55 -1.28 -10.22 8.95
CA VAL A 55 -2.69 -10.13 9.34
C VAL A 55 -2.95 -8.87 10.14
N GLN A 56 -2.13 -8.60 11.17
CA GLN A 56 -2.29 -7.42 12.02
C GLN A 56 -2.19 -6.11 11.22
N VAL A 57 -1.22 -6.01 10.30
CA VAL A 57 -1.06 -4.83 9.45
C VAL A 57 -2.27 -4.66 8.53
N ALA A 58 -2.74 -5.73 7.90
CA ALA A 58 -3.92 -5.68 7.04
C ALA A 58 -5.19 -5.26 7.80
N GLU A 59 -5.41 -5.81 9.00
CA GLU A 59 -6.53 -5.45 9.88
C GLU A 59 -6.51 -3.98 10.29
N MET A 60 -5.33 -3.46 10.64
CA MET A 60 -5.17 -2.04 10.96
C MET A 60 -5.48 -1.14 9.76
N VAL A 61 -5.02 -1.51 8.56
CA VAL A 61 -5.26 -0.73 7.34
C VAL A 61 -6.73 -0.72 6.96
N ILE A 62 -7.43 -1.86 7.02
CA ILE A 62 -8.86 -1.90 6.70
C ILE A 62 -9.69 -1.11 7.72
N GLU A 63 -9.33 -1.14 9.01
CA GLU A 63 -10.00 -0.33 10.03
C GLU A 63 -9.75 1.17 9.85
N LYS A 64 -8.55 1.56 9.38
CA LYS A 64 -8.27 2.94 8.98
C LYS A 64 -9.15 3.35 7.79
N ALA A 65 -9.18 2.55 6.73
CA ALA A 65 -9.94 2.84 5.52
C ALA A 65 -11.45 2.96 5.76
N LYS A 66 -12.02 2.24 6.74
CA LYS A 66 -13.44 2.35 7.13
C LYS A 66 -13.78 3.65 7.87
N ARG A 67 -12.79 4.36 8.40
CA ARG A 67 -12.95 5.55 9.25
C ARG A 67 -12.57 6.85 8.53
N SER A 68 -11.96 6.74 7.35
CA SER A 68 -11.75 7.82 6.38
C SER A 68 -13.07 8.33 5.79
#